data_AF-A0AAW5T4H7-F1
#
_entry.id   AF-A0AAW5T4H7-F1
#
_cell.length_a   1.000
_cell.length_b   1.000
_cell.length_c   1.000
_cell.angle_alpha   90.00
_cell.angle_beta   90.00
_cell.angle_gamma   90.00
#
_symmetry.space_group_name_H-M   'P 1'
#
loop_
_entity.id
_entity.type
_entity.pdbx_description
1 polymer ?
#
loop_
_entity_poly.entity_id
_entity_poly.type
_entity_poly.pdbx_seq_one_letter_code
_entity_poly.pdbx_strand_id
1 'polypeptide(L)' 'MSVDRVEDLQRWEDSGAHWRVLTRTTDSLTIALLRCDGGEEVDRFTSADPRLLRFVGARTCSEDTDPT' A
#
# COMPACT_ATOMS: atom_id res chain seq x y z
N MET A 1 14.68 6.76 -13.65
CA MET A 1 13.21 6.63 -13.68
C MET A 1 12.77 6.50 -12.24
N SER A 2 12.02 7.49 -11.74
CA SER A 2 11.44 7.43 -10.39
C SER A 2 10.33 6.38 -10.44
N VAL A 3 10.32 5.42 -9.50
CA VAL A 3 9.25 4.42 -9.45
C VAL A 3 8.00 5.10 -8.88
N ASP A 4 6.90 5.12 -9.63
CA ASP A 4 5.64 5.69 -9.18
C ASP A 4 4.93 4.69 -8.25
N ARG A 5 5.25 4.76 -6.95
CA ARG A 5 4.74 3.81 -5.93
C ARG A 5 3.22 3.76 -5.85
N VAL A 6 2.53 4.83 -6.25
CA VAL A 6 1.06 4.87 -6.31
C VAL A 6 0.54 3.98 -7.44
N GLU A 7 1.12 4.07 -8.64
CA GLU A 7 0.72 3.24 -9.78
C GLU A 7 0.99 1.76 -9.50
N ASP A 8 2.14 1.47 -8.89
CA ASP A 8 2.52 0.11 -8.49
C ASP A 8 1.50 -0.49 -7.51
N LEU A 9 1.13 0.27 -6.47
CA LEU A 9 0.16 -0.18 -5.46
C LEU A 9 -1.26 -0.32 -6.04
N GLN A 10 -1.66 0.58 -6.93
CA GLN A 10 -2.95 0.51 -7.61
C GLN A 10 -3.04 -0.69 -8.55
N ARG A 11 -1.97 -0.98 -9.30
CA ARG A 11 -1.89 -2.18 -10.13
C ARG A 11 -1.90 -3.47 -9.30
N TRP A 12 -1.31 -3.42 -8.11
CA TRP A 12 -1.34 -4.52 -7.15
C TRP A 12 -2.78 -4.85 -6.71
N GLU A 13 -3.54 -3.83 -6.31
CA GLU A 13 -4.97 -3.97 -5.96
C GLU A 13 -5.81 -4.46 -7.16
N ASP A 14 -5.58 -3.91 -8.36
CA ASP A 14 -6.29 -4.31 -9.60
C ASP A 14 -6.03 -5.77 -9.98
N SER A 15 -4.85 -6.29 -9.64
CA SER A 15 -4.50 -7.71 -9.82
C SER A 15 -5.17 -8.63 -8.79
N GLY A 16 -5.95 -8.07 -7.84
CA GLY A 16 -6.58 -8.80 -6.74
C GLY A 16 -5.60 -9.19 -5.62
N ALA A 17 -4.43 -8.55 -5.58
CA ALA A 17 -3.44 -8.78 -4.53
C ALA A 17 -3.60 -7.76 -3.39
N HIS A 18 -3.28 -8.18 -2.18
CA HIS A 18 -3.51 -7.39 -0.98
C HIS A 18 -2.27 -6.58 -0.59
N TRP A 19 -2.47 -5.45 0.08
CA TRP A 19 -1.39 -4.74 0.75
C TRP A 19 -1.80 -4.34 2.16
N ARG A 20 -0.80 -4.13 3.01
CA ARG A 20 -0.99 -3.70 4.40
C ARG A 20 0.06 -2.68 4.80
N VAL A 21 -0.37 -1.65 5.52
CA VAL A 21 0.52 -0.69 6.17
C VAL A 21 1.10 -1.36 7.42
N LEU A 22 2.42 -1.54 7.44
CA LEU A 22 3.13 -2.06 8.61
C LEU A 22 3.48 -0.94 9.58
N THR A 23 3.95 0.18 9.05
CA THR A 23 4.38 1.35 9.81
C THR A 23 3.87 2.62 9.13
N ARG A 24 3.29 3.52 9.92
CA ARG A 24 2.93 4.87 9.48
C ARG A 24 3.64 5.88 10.36
N THR A 25 4.36 6.80 9.73
CA THR A 25 4.94 7.98 10.37
C THR A 25 4.30 9.24 9.79
N THR A 26 4.70 10.42 10.27
CA THR A 26 4.18 11.71 9.80
C THR A 26 4.42 11.92 8.30
N ASP A 27 5.54 11.42 7.76
CA ASP A 27 5.97 11.70 6.39
C ASP A 27 6.29 10.45 5.57
N SER A 28 6.14 9.24 6.14
CA SER A 28 6.46 8.00 5.44
C SER A 28 5.55 6.83 5.83
N LEU A 29 5.41 5.92 4.88
CA LEU A 29 4.69 4.66 5.04
C LEU A 29 5.59 3.49 4.68
N THR A 30 5.53 2.44 5.49
CA THR A 30 6.05 1.12 5.14
C THR A 30 4.87 0.22 4.81
N ILE A 31 4.85 -0.31 3.58
CA ILE A 31 3.78 -1.14 3.06
C ILE A 31 4.33 -2.52 2.73
N ALA A 32 3.66 -3.55 3.21
CA ALA A 32 3.82 -4.92 2.78
C ALA A 32 2.87 -5.20 1.62
N LEU A 33 3.40 -5.81 0.57
CA LEU A 33 2.66 -6.40 -0.53
C LEU A 33 2.46 -7.88 -0.20
N LEU A 34 1.21 -8.31 -0.17
CA LEU A 34 0.80 -9.68 0.11
C LEU A 34 0.24 -10.33 -1.14
N ARG A 35 0.37 -11.66 -1.23
CA ARG A 35 -0.31 -12.44 -2.28
C ARG A 35 -1.84 -12.29 -2.20
N CYS A 36 -2.53 -12.75 -3.24
CA CYS A 36 -4.00 -12.78 -3.31
C CYS A 36 -4.64 -13.55 -2.13
N ASP A 37 -3.99 -14.56 -1.56
CA ASP A 37 -4.47 -15.24 -0.35
C ASP A 37 -4.26 -14.44 0.96
N GLY A 38 -3.68 -13.24 0.92
CA GLY A 38 -3.51 -12.35 2.08
C GLY A 38 -2.58 -12.85 3.18
N GLY A 39 -2.04 -14.07 3.06
CA GLY A 39 -1.28 -14.74 4.12
C GLY A 39 0.24 -14.60 4.05
N GLU A 40 0.82 -14.27 2.88
CA GLU A 40 2.28 -14.24 2.69
C GLU A 40 2.73 -12.90 2.09
N GLU A 41 3.68 -12.24 2.77
CA GLU A 41 4.38 -11.05 2.26
C GLU A 41 5.31 -11.47 1.11
N VAL A 42 5.06 -10.93 -0.07
CA VAL A 42 5.90 -11.14 -1.26
C VAL A 42 6.95 -10.06 -1.40
N ASP A 43 6.61 -8.83 -1.00
CA ASP A 43 7.56 -7.72 -0.99
C ASP A 43 7.16 -6.68 0.05
N ARG A 44 8.09 -5.79 0.38
CA ARG A 44 7.85 -4.64 1.25
C ARG A 44 8.66 -3.45 0.78
N PHE A 45 8.05 -2.28 0.88
CA PHE A 45 8.77 -1.04 0.59
C PHE A 45 8.39 0.06 1.58
N THR A 46 9.30 1.02 1.71
CA THR A 46 9.06 2.26 2.44
C THR A 46 9.09 3.41 1.45
N SER A 47 8.14 4.33 1.57
CA SER A 47 8.05 5.52 0.75
C SER A 47 7.64 6.72 1.58
N ALA A 48 8.30 7.84 1.32
CA ALA A 48 7.95 9.16 1.84
C ALA A 48 7.26 10.04 0.79
N ASP A 49 6.75 9.43 -0.29
CA ASP A 49 6.08 10.17 -1.36
C ASP A 49 4.71 10.67 -0.86
N PRO A 50 4.47 11.99 -0.81
CA PRO A 50 3.19 12.55 -0.35
C PRO A 50 2.00 12.07 -1.18
N ARG A 51 2.20 11.68 -2.46
CA ARG A 51 1.15 11.09 -3.30
C ARG A 51 0.72 9.73 -2.76
N LEU A 52 1.67 8.90 -2.31
CA LEU A 52 1.38 7.62 -1.69
C LEU A 52 0.70 7.81 -0.33
N LEU A 53 1.17 8.76 0.48
CA LEU A 53 0.53 9.09 1.75
C LEU A 53 -0.96 9.45 1.53
N ARG A 54 -1.25 10.26 0.51
CA ARG A 54 -2.63 10.64 0.18
C ARG A 54 -3.46 9.50 -0.40
N PHE A 55 -2.85 8.63 -1.21
CA PHE A 55 -3.52 7.45 -1.78
C PHE A 55 -3.92 6.44 -0.71
N VAL A 56 -3.03 6.16 0.24
CA VAL A 56 -3.32 5.26 1.35
C VAL A 56 -4.27 5.94 2.34
N GLY A 57 -4.10 7.24 2.61
CA GLY A 57 -5.01 8.02 3.43
C GLY A 57 -5.12 7.48 4.86
N ALA A 58 -6.33 7.16 5.31
CA ALA A 58 -6.56 6.53 6.61
C ALA A 58 -6.36 5.00 6.58
N ARG A 59 -6.43 4.38 5.40
CA ARG A 59 -6.43 2.92 5.23
C ARG A 59 -5.23 2.26 5.89
N THR A 60 -5.46 1.09 6.46
CA THR A 60 -4.40 0.24 7.04
C THR A 60 -4.13 -1.03 6.21
N CYS A 61 -5.06 -1.41 5.33
CA CYS A 61 -4.90 -2.45 4.31
C CYS A 61 -5.75 -2.13 3.07
N SER A 62 -5.54 -2.86 1.98
CA SER A 62 -6.31 -2.69 0.73
C SER A 62 -7.81 -2.94 0.89
N GLU A 63 -8.18 -3.80 1.85
CA GLU A 63 -9.58 -4.16 2.14
C GLU A 63 -10.33 -3.07 2.92
N ASP A 64 -9.59 -2.13 3.53
CA ASP A 64 -10.13 -0.97 4.24
C ASP A 64 -10.71 0.00 3.21
N THR A 65 -11.86 -0.37 2.66
CA THR A 65 -12.68 0.51 1.85
C THR A 65 -13.49 1.30 2.86
N ASP A 66 -13.06 2.54 3.11
CA ASP A 66 -13.70 3.52 4.01
C ASP A 66 -15.21 3.23 4.20
N PRO A 67 -15.67 2.88 5.43
CA PRO A 67 -17.08 2.71 5.67
C PRO A 67 -17.73 4.09 5.64
N THR A 68 -18.67 4.26 4.69
CA THR A 68 -19.50 5.47 4.47
C THR A 68 -19.96 6.16 5.74
#